data_AF-A0A7W1IIP4-F1
#
_entry.id   AF-A0A7W1IIP4-F1
#
_cell.length_a   1.000
_cell.length_b   1.000
_cell.length_c   1.000
_cell.angle_alpha   90.00
_cell.angle_beta   90.00
_cell.angle_gamma   90.00
#
_symmetry.space_group_name_H-M   'P 1'
#
loop_
_entity.id
_entity.type
_entity.pdbx_description
1 polymer ?
#
loop_
_entity_poly.entity_id
_entity_poly.type
_entity_poly.pdbx_seq_one_letter_code
_entity_poly.pdbx_strand_id
1 'polypeptide(L)'
;MTDGEATGMVRPPGGTSDADAWAYACSQDVVLVLVGGEPERERARAAAPLMLLVAQAINGERAVAVADAQAQVARASVGRAQALAGALDRALHRADEARAQAEEANGAKADFLATMSHELRTPLNAIGGYTELLMLGLSGPVTAKQQEQLGRIQSSQRHLLSMISSILNFARLETRSVSLSIRRIGVRDAIDEVVSLVEVQVREKSLQLRVVAPAVIAIAADPDKLRQILINLLTNAVKF
;
A
#
# COMPACT_ATOMS: atom_id res chain seq x y z
N MET A 1 -31.39 -47.85 0.98
CA MET A 1 -30.97 -49.26 0.89
C MET A 1 -30.44 -49.63 2.27
N THR A 2 -31.27 -49.86 3.29
CA THR A 2 -32.14 -51.03 3.55
C THR A 2 -31.39 -52.35 3.46
N ASP A 3 -30.56 -52.60 4.46
CA ASP A 3 -30.37 -53.92 5.06
C ASP A 3 -30.36 -53.61 6.57
N GLY A 4 -31.50 -53.73 7.24
CA GLY A 4 -31.94 -55.00 7.80
C GLY A 4 -31.49 -55.00 9.25
N GLU A 5 -32.45 -54.94 10.17
CA GLU A 5 -32.27 -55.22 11.59
C GLU A 5 -31.53 -56.55 11.74
N ALA A 6 -30.20 -56.51 11.81
CA ALA A 6 -29.42 -57.73 11.95
C ALA A 6 -29.37 -58.10 13.44
N THR A 7 -30.54 -58.37 14.01
CA THR A 7 -30.75 -59.18 15.20
C THR A 7 -30.56 -60.64 14.79
N GLY A 8 -29.37 -61.02 14.37
CA GLY A 8 -29.11 -62.35 13.82
C GLY A 8 -27.64 -62.72 13.80
N MET A 9 -27.31 -63.97 14.13
CA MET A 9 -25.97 -64.56 14.10
C MET A 9 -25.26 -64.38 12.73
N VAL A 10 -24.10 -63.74 12.71
CA VAL A 10 -23.24 -63.54 11.52
C VAL A 10 -21.80 -63.67 11.98
N ARG A 11 -21.03 -64.40 11.18
CA ARG A 11 -19.62 -64.71 11.40
C ARG A 11 -18.79 -63.45 11.12
N PRO A 12 -17.84 -63.06 11.99
CA PRO A 12 -17.02 -61.88 11.74
C PRO A 12 -16.15 -62.07 10.47
N PRO A 13 -15.88 -61.01 9.70
CA PRO A 13 -15.03 -61.10 8.51
C PRO A 13 -13.58 -61.36 8.93
N GLY A 14 -13.11 -62.61 8.78
CA GLY A 14 -11.70 -63.00 8.96
C GLY A 14 -11.39 -64.16 9.91
N GLY A 15 -12.37 -64.88 10.48
CA GLY A 15 -12.12 -65.94 11.49
C GLY A 15 -11.97 -67.37 10.95
N THR A 16 -10.88 -68.05 11.32
CA THR A 16 -10.51 -69.46 11.03
C THR A 16 -11.51 -70.50 11.58
N SER A 17 -11.41 -71.72 11.06
CA SER A 17 -12.48 -72.74 10.97
C SER A 17 -12.76 -73.62 12.20
N ASP A 18 -12.25 -73.34 13.40
CA ASP A 18 -12.47 -74.23 14.55
C ASP A 18 -12.80 -73.46 15.83
N ALA A 19 -13.91 -73.87 16.45
CA ALA A 19 -14.49 -73.47 17.73
C ALA A 19 -15.28 -72.13 17.84
N ASP A 20 -16.46 -72.30 18.45
CA ASP A 20 -17.33 -71.37 19.17
C ASP A 20 -18.26 -70.44 18.38
N ALA A 21 -19.46 -70.33 18.95
CA ALA A 21 -20.63 -69.64 18.46
C ALA A 21 -20.67 -68.16 18.92
N TRP A 22 -21.25 -67.29 18.09
CA TRP A 22 -21.18 -65.83 18.28
C TRP A 22 -22.57 -65.21 18.24
N ALA A 23 -22.84 -64.20 19.08
CA ALA A 23 -24.01 -63.33 18.96
C ALA A 23 -23.53 -61.88 18.91
N TYR A 24 -24.16 -61.05 18.08
CA TYR A 24 -23.85 -59.62 18.03
C TYR A 24 -25.10 -58.77 18.04
N ALA A 25 -24.94 -57.56 18.58
CA ALA A 25 -25.89 -56.47 18.43
C ALA A 25 -25.13 -55.27 17.86
N CYS A 26 -25.72 -54.63 16.85
CA CYS A 26 -25.11 -53.53 16.12
C CYS A 26 -26.00 -52.29 16.23
N SER A 27 -25.42 -51.17 16.65
CA SER A 27 -25.92 -49.83 16.34
C SER A 27 -24.92 -49.18 15.39
N GLN A 28 -25.33 -48.15 14.64
CA GLN A 28 -24.61 -47.54 13.50
C GLN A 28 -23.06 -47.56 13.53
N ASP A 29 -22.43 -47.42 14.70
CA ASP A 29 -20.97 -47.37 14.90
C ASP A 29 -20.42 -48.28 16.03
N VAL A 30 -21.25 -49.10 16.68
CA VAL A 30 -20.86 -49.98 17.80
C VAL A 30 -21.38 -51.39 17.57
N VAL A 31 -20.46 -52.35 17.52
CA VAL A 31 -20.75 -53.78 17.42
C VAL A 31 -20.35 -54.45 18.73
N LEU A 32 -21.31 -54.99 19.46
CA LEU A 32 -21.05 -55.83 20.63
C LEU A 32 -21.04 -57.29 20.21
N VAL A 33 -20.05 -58.05 20.64
CA VAL A 33 -19.82 -59.44 20.23
C VAL A 33 -19.65 -60.33 21.45
N LEU A 34 -20.44 -61.40 21.56
CA LEU A 34 -20.25 -62.47 22.53
C LEU A 34 -19.62 -63.71 21.88
N VAL A 35 -18.74 -64.40 22.62
CA VAL A 35 -18.06 -65.63 22.20
C VAL A 35 -18.35 -66.74 23.21
N GLY A 36 -18.88 -67.90 22.77
CA GLY A 36 -19.19 -69.06 23.63
C GLY A 36 -19.76 -70.27 22.86
N GLY A 37 -20.03 -71.41 23.51
CA GLY A 37 -20.59 -72.63 22.91
C GLY A 37 -22.12 -72.68 22.77
N GLU A 38 -22.70 -73.86 22.44
CA GLU A 38 -24.15 -74.05 22.23
C GLU A 38 -25.07 -73.61 23.40
N PRO A 39 -24.77 -73.87 24.69
CA PRO A 39 -25.60 -73.38 25.80
C PRO A 39 -25.49 -71.86 26.01
N GLU A 40 -24.40 -71.22 25.55
CA GLU A 40 -24.27 -69.77 25.57
C GLU A 40 -25.10 -69.07 24.48
N ARG A 41 -25.45 -69.75 23.37
CA ARG A 41 -26.22 -69.15 22.25
C ARG A 41 -27.63 -68.69 22.64
N GLU A 42 -28.37 -69.51 23.38
CA GLU A 42 -29.77 -69.21 23.73
C GLU A 42 -29.83 -68.06 24.75
N ARG A 43 -28.89 -68.04 25.70
CA ARG A 43 -28.68 -66.93 26.63
C ARG A 43 -28.27 -65.65 25.90
N ALA A 44 -27.42 -65.76 24.88
CA ALA A 44 -27.01 -64.63 24.07
C ALA A 44 -28.16 -64.04 23.23
N ARG A 45 -29.06 -64.89 22.70
CA ARG A 45 -30.30 -64.44 22.03
C ARG A 45 -31.24 -63.73 23.00
N ALA A 46 -31.42 -64.25 24.21
CA ALA A 46 -32.22 -63.60 25.25
C ALA A 46 -31.60 -62.27 25.72
N ALA A 47 -30.27 -62.13 25.67
CA ALA A 47 -29.55 -60.91 26.03
C ALA A 47 -29.45 -59.87 24.88
N ALA A 48 -29.80 -60.23 23.63
CA ALA A 48 -29.66 -59.34 22.48
C ALA A 48 -30.38 -57.99 22.61
N PRO A 49 -31.62 -57.89 23.16
CA PRO A 49 -32.28 -56.60 23.39
C PRO A 49 -31.50 -55.70 24.37
N LEU A 50 -30.92 -56.29 25.42
CA LEU A 50 -30.12 -55.57 26.40
C LEU A 50 -28.81 -55.07 25.75
N MET A 51 -28.17 -55.88 24.91
CA MET A 51 -26.97 -55.51 24.16
C MET A 51 -27.23 -54.37 23.18
N LEU A 52 -28.35 -54.41 22.46
CA LEU A 52 -28.74 -53.31 21.58
C LEU A 52 -28.94 -52.00 22.36
N LEU A 53 -29.57 -52.07 23.54
CA LEU A 53 -29.77 -50.91 24.42
C LEU A 53 -28.44 -50.34 24.92
N VAL A 54 -27.48 -51.21 25.28
CA VAL A 54 -26.10 -50.79 25.64
C VAL A 54 -25.39 -50.15 24.45
N ALA A 55 -25.47 -50.74 23.25
CA ALA A 55 -24.86 -50.18 22.03
C ALA A 55 -25.49 -48.83 21.63
N GLN A 56 -26.79 -48.64 21.87
CA GLN A 56 -27.48 -47.36 21.67
C GLN A 56 -27.07 -46.31 22.70
N ALA A 57 -26.94 -46.69 23.98
CA ALA A 57 -26.48 -45.79 25.04
C ALA A 57 -25.04 -45.28 24.78
N ILE A 58 -24.11 -46.17 24.41
CA ILE A 58 -22.73 -45.81 24.06
C ILE A 58 -22.70 -44.84 22.86
N ASN A 59 -23.53 -45.08 21.84
CA ASN A 59 -23.64 -44.16 20.71
C ASN A 59 -24.22 -42.79 21.10
N GLY A 60 -25.23 -42.77 21.97
CA GLY A 60 -25.80 -41.53 22.51
C GLY A 60 -24.75 -40.70 23.27
N GLU A 61 -23.99 -41.33 24.15
CA GLU A 61 -22.89 -40.67 24.89
C GLU A 61 -21.80 -40.13 23.96
N ARG A 62 -21.39 -40.92 22.95
CA ARG A 62 -20.43 -40.46 21.92
C ARG A 62 -20.97 -39.28 21.13
N ALA A 63 -22.23 -39.30 20.73
CA ALA A 63 -22.85 -38.21 19.97
C ALA A 63 -22.89 -36.89 20.77
N VAL A 64 -23.22 -36.97 22.06
CA VAL A 64 -23.19 -35.81 22.97
C VAL A 64 -21.76 -35.28 23.11
N ALA A 65 -20.77 -36.16 23.34
CA ALA A 65 -19.38 -35.75 23.48
C ALA A 65 -18.82 -35.06 22.20
N VAL A 66 -19.19 -35.56 21.02
CA VAL A 66 -18.80 -34.95 19.73
C VAL A 66 -19.47 -33.59 19.55
N ALA A 67 -20.75 -33.47 19.85
CA ALA A 67 -21.48 -32.20 19.75
C ALA A 67 -20.91 -31.14 20.71
N ASP A 68 -20.56 -31.52 21.93
CA ASP A 68 -19.94 -30.63 22.91
C ASP A 68 -18.54 -30.17 22.45
N ALA A 69 -17.71 -31.08 21.95
CA ALA A 69 -16.40 -30.75 21.39
C ALA A 69 -16.52 -29.79 20.18
N GLN A 70 -17.46 -30.06 19.26
CA GLN A 70 -17.73 -29.18 18.13
C GLN A 70 -18.21 -27.79 18.56
N ALA A 71 -19.12 -27.73 19.54
CA ALA A 71 -19.61 -26.47 20.10
C ALA A 71 -18.47 -25.68 20.78
N GLN A 72 -17.56 -26.36 21.49
CA GLN A 72 -16.40 -25.73 22.12
C GLN A 72 -15.44 -25.14 21.07
N VAL A 73 -15.15 -25.89 19.99
CA VAL A 73 -14.32 -25.41 18.88
C VAL A 73 -14.98 -24.21 18.18
N ALA A 74 -16.29 -24.28 17.89
CA ALA A 74 -17.02 -23.20 17.25
C ALA A 74 -16.98 -21.92 18.12
N ARG A 75 -17.25 -22.02 19.43
CA ARG A 75 -17.16 -20.89 20.36
C ARG A 75 -15.75 -20.28 20.39
N ALA A 76 -14.71 -21.12 20.43
CA ALA A 76 -13.33 -20.66 20.39
C ALA A 76 -12.99 -19.96 19.06
N SER A 77 -13.46 -20.47 17.93
CA SER A 77 -13.26 -19.83 16.62
C SER A 77 -13.94 -18.46 16.51
N VAL A 78 -15.16 -18.34 17.03
CA VAL A 78 -15.90 -17.06 17.05
C VAL A 78 -15.19 -16.05 17.94
N GLY A 79 -14.77 -16.45 19.15
CA GLY A 79 -14.01 -15.58 20.05
C GLY A 79 -12.70 -15.10 19.42
N ARG A 80 -11.99 -15.98 18.72
CA ARG A 80 -10.74 -15.63 18.01
C ARG A 80 -10.99 -14.68 16.84
N ALA A 81 -12.06 -14.91 16.07
CA ALA A 81 -12.44 -14.03 14.96
C ALA A 81 -12.82 -12.63 15.46
N GLN A 82 -13.59 -12.53 16.55
CA GLN A 82 -13.94 -11.26 17.18
C GLN A 82 -12.70 -10.52 17.72
N ALA A 83 -11.77 -11.23 18.36
CA ALA A 83 -10.53 -10.65 18.84
C ALA A 83 -9.66 -10.11 17.69
N LEU A 84 -9.56 -10.86 16.59
CA LEU A 84 -8.83 -10.43 15.39
C LEU A 84 -9.49 -9.22 14.73
N ALA A 85 -10.82 -9.22 14.58
CA ALA A 85 -11.57 -8.10 14.03
C ALA A 85 -11.36 -6.82 14.85
N GLY A 86 -11.47 -6.90 16.18
CA GLY A 86 -11.20 -5.76 17.06
C GLY A 86 -9.75 -5.31 17.05
N ALA A 87 -8.79 -6.21 16.84
CA ALA A 87 -7.38 -5.84 16.69
C ALA A 87 -7.11 -5.13 15.35
N LEU A 88 -7.75 -5.60 14.27
CA LEU A 88 -7.66 -4.99 12.95
C LEU A 88 -8.26 -3.58 12.95
N ASP A 89 -9.44 -3.41 13.53
CA ASP A 89 -10.11 -2.12 13.66
C ASP A 89 -9.25 -1.08 14.40
N ARG A 90 -8.68 -1.47 15.55
CA ARG A 90 -7.72 -0.62 16.28
C ARG A 90 -6.45 -0.31 15.47
N ALA A 91 -5.96 -1.27 14.69
CA ALA A 91 -4.79 -1.05 13.85
C ALA A 91 -5.09 -0.06 12.71
N LEU A 92 -6.28 -0.15 12.10
CA LEU A 92 -6.74 0.79 11.08
C LEU A 92 -6.89 2.20 11.65
N HIS A 93 -7.56 2.34 12.80
CA HIS A 93 -7.70 3.65 13.45
C HIS A 93 -6.35 4.30 13.77
N ARG A 94 -5.40 3.54 14.33
CA ARG A 94 -4.03 4.05 14.59
C ARG A 94 -3.30 4.42 13.31
N ALA A 95 -3.47 3.65 12.24
CA ALA A 95 -2.86 3.94 10.95
C ALA A 95 -3.42 5.24 10.36
N ASP A 96 -4.73 5.47 10.46
CA ASP A 96 -5.38 6.70 10.01
C ASP A 96 -4.96 7.91 10.82
N GLU A 97 -4.88 7.80 12.15
CA GLU A 97 -4.37 8.88 13.02
C GLU A 97 -2.92 9.23 12.68
N ALA A 98 -2.06 8.22 12.55
CA ALA A 98 -0.65 8.42 12.17
C ALA A 98 -0.53 9.06 10.78
N ARG A 99 -1.38 8.65 9.82
CA ARG A 99 -1.43 9.24 8.49
C ARG A 99 -1.85 10.72 8.54
N ALA A 100 -2.91 11.04 9.28
CA ALA A 100 -3.39 12.41 9.44
C ALA A 100 -2.32 13.32 10.07
N GLN A 101 -1.64 12.85 11.11
CA GLN A 101 -0.53 13.59 11.73
C GLN A 101 0.64 13.82 10.77
N ALA A 102 0.99 12.80 9.97
CA ALA A 102 2.05 12.94 8.97
C ALA A 102 1.67 13.93 7.85
N GLU A 103 0.40 13.92 7.40
CA GLU A 103 -0.12 14.86 6.41
C GLU A 103 -0.12 16.30 6.94
N GLU A 104 -0.56 16.51 8.19
CA GLU A 104 -0.52 17.81 8.87
C GLU A 104 0.91 18.35 9.01
N ALA A 105 1.84 17.51 9.48
CA ALA A 105 3.25 17.88 9.62
C ALA A 105 3.89 18.26 8.27
N ASN A 106 3.57 17.53 7.20
CA ASN A 106 4.02 17.86 5.85
C ASN A 106 3.44 19.19 5.36
N GLY A 107 2.15 19.46 5.63
CA GLY A 107 1.51 20.74 5.34
C GLY A 107 2.23 21.91 6.03
N ALA A 108 2.43 21.80 7.35
CA ALA A 108 3.14 22.80 8.13
C ALA A 108 4.57 23.06 7.64
N LYS A 109 5.30 21.99 7.25
CA LYS A 109 6.64 22.10 6.65
C LYS A 109 6.61 22.87 5.33
N ALA A 110 5.62 22.62 4.48
CA ALA A 110 5.49 23.33 3.20
C ALA A 110 5.16 24.82 3.39
N ASP A 111 4.26 25.15 4.32
CA ASP A 111 3.90 26.54 4.63
C ASP A 111 5.06 27.32 5.25
N PHE A 112 5.81 26.68 6.16
CA PHE A 112 7.04 27.25 6.71
C PHE A 112 8.05 27.58 5.61
N LEU A 113 8.30 26.64 4.70
CA LEU A 113 9.23 26.87 3.57
C LEU A 113 8.72 27.93 2.60
N ALA A 114 7.41 28.02 2.37
CA ALA A 114 6.82 29.07 1.54
C ALA A 114 7.05 30.46 2.13
N THR A 115 6.80 30.60 3.44
CA THR A 115 7.00 31.86 4.17
C THR A 115 8.48 32.27 4.15
N MET A 116 9.38 31.34 4.50
CA MET A 116 10.83 31.60 4.46
C MET A 116 11.32 31.95 3.05
N SER A 117 10.75 31.34 2.01
CA SER A 117 11.09 31.70 0.64
C SER A 117 10.73 33.15 0.32
N HIS A 118 9.60 33.66 0.80
CA HIS A 118 9.22 35.07 0.61
C HIS A 118 10.13 36.01 1.40
N GLU A 119 10.39 35.68 2.66
CA GLU A 119 11.27 36.45 3.56
C GLU A 119 12.71 36.53 3.05
N LEU A 120 13.21 35.48 2.36
CA LEU A 120 14.54 35.49 1.75
C LEU A 120 14.58 36.19 0.39
N ARG A 121 13.49 36.16 -0.37
CA ARG A 121 13.44 36.73 -1.72
C ARG A 121 13.51 38.26 -1.68
N THR A 122 12.85 38.89 -0.71
CA THR A 122 12.86 40.35 -0.53
C THR A 122 14.27 40.93 -0.34
N PRO A 123 15.08 40.51 0.65
CA PRO A 123 16.44 41.02 0.83
C PRO A 123 17.37 40.64 -0.32
N LEU A 124 17.22 39.44 -0.91
CA LEU A 124 18.02 39.05 -2.08
C LEU A 124 17.72 39.90 -3.32
N ASN A 125 16.45 40.23 -3.55
CA ASN A 125 16.06 41.14 -4.63
C ASN A 125 16.60 42.56 -4.39
N ALA A 126 16.60 43.04 -3.15
CA ALA A 126 17.21 44.32 -2.80
C ALA A 126 18.73 44.32 -3.08
N ILE A 127 19.46 43.28 -2.65
CA ILE A 127 20.89 43.11 -2.95
C ILE A 127 21.13 43.08 -4.46
N GLY A 128 20.31 42.34 -5.21
CA GLY A 128 20.37 42.30 -6.67
C GLY A 128 20.18 43.68 -7.30
N GLY A 129 19.15 44.42 -6.87
CA GLY A 129 18.86 45.77 -7.35
C GLY A 129 20.00 46.75 -7.08
N TYR A 130 20.56 46.75 -5.86
CA TYR A 130 21.73 47.60 -5.54
C TYR A 130 22.97 47.21 -6.35
N THR A 131 23.20 45.92 -6.55
CA THR A 131 24.31 45.42 -7.39
C THR A 131 24.16 45.91 -8.82
N GLU A 132 22.93 45.89 -9.35
CA GLU A 132 22.61 46.35 -10.71
C GLU A 132 22.76 47.87 -10.86
N LEU A 133 22.30 48.65 -9.88
CA LEU A 133 22.51 50.11 -9.83
C LEU A 133 24.00 50.49 -9.83
N LEU A 134 24.82 49.76 -9.06
CA LEU A 134 26.28 49.94 -9.02
C LEU A 134 26.93 49.59 -10.36
N MET A 135 26.49 48.50 -11.01
CA MET A 135 27.00 48.10 -12.32
C MET A 135 26.62 49.09 -13.44
N LEU A 136 25.45 49.72 -13.34
CA LEU A 136 25.00 50.77 -14.27
C LEU A 136 25.71 52.12 -14.05
N GLY A 137 26.55 52.24 -13.01
CA GLY A 137 27.27 53.47 -12.68
C GLY A 137 26.39 54.58 -12.11
N LEU A 138 25.13 54.29 -11.77
CA LEU A 138 24.17 55.28 -11.27
C LEU A 138 24.52 55.83 -9.87
N SER A 139 25.32 55.08 -9.12
CA SER A 139 25.87 55.51 -7.82
C SER A 139 27.34 55.97 -7.92
N GLY A 140 27.85 56.16 -9.14
CA GLY A 140 29.24 56.52 -9.43
C GLY A 140 30.00 55.43 -10.22
N PRO A 141 31.14 55.77 -10.81
CA PRO A 141 31.94 54.83 -11.59
C PRO A 141 32.52 53.72 -10.72
N VAL A 142 32.47 52.49 -11.22
CA VAL A 142 33.11 51.30 -10.61
C VAL A 142 34.36 50.92 -11.39
N THR A 143 35.39 50.45 -10.69
CA THR A 143 36.60 49.89 -11.31
C THR A 143 36.32 48.54 -11.99
N ALA A 144 37.16 48.15 -12.95
CA ALA A 144 37.02 46.84 -13.62
C ALA A 144 37.00 45.66 -12.63
N LYS A 145 37.80 45.73 -11.57
CA LYS A 145 37.83 44.70 -10.50
C LYS A 145 36.52 44.67 -9.70
N GLN A 146 35.95 45.83 -9.39
CA GLN A 146 34.64 45.91 -8.72
C GLN A 146 33.53 45.37 -9.61
N GLN A 147 33.58 45.63 -10.92
CA GLN A 147 32.60 45.10 -11.88
C GLN A 147 32.62 43.56 -11.95
N GLU A 148 33.82 42.95 -11.94
CA GLU A 148 33.96 41.49 -11.84
C GLU A 148 33.35 40.94 -10.53
N GLN A 149 33.62 41.61 -9.40
CA GLN A 149 33.08 41.23 -8.09
C GLN A 149 31.56 41.35 -8.03
N LEU A 150 30.98 42.44 -8.56
CA LEU A 150 29.53 42.64 -8.65
C LEU A 150 28.88 41.56 -9.50
N GLY A 151 29.49 41.19 -10.63
CA GLY A 151 29.04 40.07 -11.45
C GLY A 151 29.00 38.73 -10.70
N ARG A 152 30.00 38.46 -9.86
CA ARG A 152 30.02 37.27 -8.98
C ARG A 152 28.91 37.31 -7.93
N ILE A 153 28.67 38.47 -7.30
CA ILE A 153 27.58 38.65 -6.33
C ILE A 153 26.24 38.36 -6.99
N GLN A 154 25.99 38.92 -8.18
CA GLN A 154 24.75 38.73 -8.92
C GLN A 154 24.53 37.25 -9.32
N SER A 155 25.59 36.57 -9.77
CA SER A 155 25.53 35.13 -10.08
C SER A 155 25.16 34.30 -8.84
N SER A 156 25.78 34.57 -7.69
CA SER A 156 25.51 33.86 -6.44
C SER A 156 24.08 34.12 -5.93
N GLN A 157 23.60 35.36 -6.02
CA GLN A 157 22.22 35.73 -5.68
C GLN A 157 21.21 34.97 -6.53
N ARG A 158 21.40 34.93 -7.86
CA ARG A 158 20.53 34.17 -8.77
C ARG A 158 20.54 32.67 -8.45
N HIS A 159 21.71 32.11 -8.16
CA HIS A 159 21.84 30.71 -7.79
C HIS A 159 21.08 30.38 -6.50
N LEU A 160 21.22 31.21 -5.47
CA LEU A 160 20.53 31.02 -4.19
C LEU A 160 19.01 31.11 -4.34
N LEU A 161 18.50 32.09 -5.08
CA LEU A 161 17.06 32.20 -5.39
C LEU A 161 16.52 30.97 -6.13
N SER A 162 17.32 30.41 -7.05
CA SER A 162 16.95 29.18 -7.76
C SER A 162 16.90 27.97 -6.82
N MET A 163 17.87 27.83 -5.90
CA MET A 163 17.88 26.75 -4.92
C MET A 163 16.68 26.83 -3.97
N ILE A 164 16.40 28.01 -3.43
CA ILE A 164 15.25 28.25 -2.54
C ILE A 164 13.94 27.89 -3.26
N SER A 165 13.78 28.36 -4.51
CA SER A 165 12.59 28.06 -5.31
C SER A 165 12.43 26.56 -5.59
N SER A 166 13.54 25.85 -5.81
CA SER A 166 13.53 24.40 -6.06
C SER A 166 13.11 23.61 -4.82
N ILE A 167 13.61 23.98 -3.64
CA ILE A 167 13.24 23.36 -2.35
C ILE A 167 11.76 23.58 -2.05
N LEU A 168 11.25 24.78 -2.30
CA LEU A 168 9.83 25.07 -2.12
C LEU A 168 8.94 24.23 -3.04
N ASN A 169 9.32 24.13 -4.32
CA ASN A 169 8.59 23.29 -5.28
C ASN A 169 8.58 21.82 -4.87
N PHE A 170 9.71 21.32 -4.35
CA PHE A 170 9.80 19.96 -3.80
C PHE A 170 8.86 19.78 -2.60
N ALA A 171 8.89 20.70 -1.63
CA ALA A 171 8.02 20.63 -0.45
C ALA A 171 6.52 20.68 -0.78
N ARG A 172 6.12 21.46 -1.80
CA ARG A 172 4.73 21.47 -2.30
C ARG A 172 4.34 20.19 -3.04
N LEU A 173 5.28 19.49 -3.65
CA LEU A 173 5.03 18.18 -4.27
C LEU A 173 4.85 17.08 -3.22
N GLU A 174 5.61 17.14 -2.11
CA GLU A 174 5.48 16.18 -1.00
C GLU A 174 4.09 16.20 -0.35
N THR A 175 3.40 17.36 -0.32
CA THR A 175 2.07 17.49 0.30
C THR A 175 0.92 17.00 -0.58
N ARG A 176 1.18 16.45 -1.77
CA ARG A 176 0.15 16.01 -2.75
C ARG A 176 -0.89 17.08 -3.12
N SER A 177 -0.68 18.35 -2.75
CA SER A 177 -1.61 19.47 -2.95
C SER A 177 -1.28 20.29 -4.21
N VAL A 178 -0.80 19.63 -5.27
CA VAL A 178 -0.57 20.31 -6.55
C VAL A 178 -1.85 20.18 -7.38
N SER A 179 -2.69 21.21 -7.32
CA SER A 179 -3.77 21.35 -8.30
C SER A 179 -3.18 21.64 -9.67
N LEU A 180 -3.55 20.85 -10.68
CA LEU A 180 -3.12 21.04 -12.06
C LEU A 180 -4.21 21.78 -12.83
N SER A 181 -3.83 22.88 -13.49
CA SER A 181 -4.73 23.62 -14.37
C SER A 181 -4.61 23.06 -15.79
N ILE A 182 -5.25 21.92 -16.05
CA ILE A 182 -5.17 21.24 -17.33
C ILE A 182 -5.92 22.05 -18.41
N ARG A 183 -5.18 22.47 -19.44
CA ARG A 183 -5.73 23.14 -20.63
C ARG A 183 -5.13 22.56 -21.89
N ARG A 184 -5.79 22.83 -23.03
CA ARG A 184 -5.28 22.46 -24.35
C ARG A 184 -4.18 23.45 -24.75
N ILE A 185 -2.99 22.94 -25.06
CA ILE A 185 -1.80 23.75 -25.36
C ILE A 185 -1.19 23.29 -26.67
N GLY A 186 -0.81 24.24 -27.53
CA GLY A 186 0.01 23.96 -28.71
C GLY A 186 1.43 23.60 -28.30
N VAL A 187 1.92 22.43 -28.71
CA VAL A 187 3.27 21.96 -28.35
C VAL A 187 4.34 22.87 -28.95
N ARG A 188 4.13 23.34 -30.18
CA ARG A 188 5.06 24.25 -30.89
C ARG A 188 5.26 25.54 -30.09
N ASP A 189 4.16 26.18 -29.69
CA ASP A 189 4.18 27.46 -28.97
C ASP A 189 4.90 27.32 -27.62
N ALA A 190 4.62 26.25 -26.88
CA ALA A 190 5.28 25.98 -25.59
C ALA A 190 6.79 25.74 -25.73
N ILE A 191 7.22 25.06 -26.81
CA ILE A 191 8.64 24.85 -27.08
C ILE A 191 9.31 26.17 -27.49
N ASP A 192 8.68 26.95 -28.38
CA ASP A 192 9.25 28.20 -28.89
C ASP A 192 9.41 29.25 -27.78
N GLU A 193 8.45 29.33 -26.85
CA GLU A 193 8.56 30.16 -25.65
C GLU A 193 9.81 29.79 -24.84
N VAL A 194 10.01 28.49 -24.57
CA VAL A 194 11.14 28.03 -23.73
C VAL A 194 12.48 28.18 -24.45
N VAL A 195 12.53 27.91 -25.75
CA VAL A 195 13.73 28.06 -26.59
C VAL A 195 14.23 29.51 -26.54
N SER A 196 13.31 30.48 -26.63
CA SER A 196 13.66 31.90 -26.56
C SER A 196 14.37 32.28 -25.23
N LEU A 197 14.00 31.63 -24.13
CA LEU A 197 14.56 31.90 -22.79
C LEU A 197 15.99 31.37 -22.62
N VAL A 198 16.35 30.29 -23.33
CA VAL A 198 17.68 29.65 -23.21
C VAL A 198 18.63 30.02 -24.35
N GLU A 199 18.14 30.70 -25.39
CA GLU A 199 18.90 30.99 -26.61
C GLU A 199 20.20 31.77 -26.34
N VAL A 200 20.16 32.73 -25.41
CA VAL A 200 21.35 33.49 -25.01
C VAL A 200 22.41 32.58 -24.37
N GLN A 201 22.00 31.69 -23.47
CA GLN A 201 22.91 30.78 -22.76
C GLN A 201 23.52 29.73 -23.70
N VAL A 202 22.73 29.25 -24.67
CA VAL A 202 23.19 28.36 -25.74
C VAL A 202 24.26 29.05 -26.59
N ARG A 203 24.03 30.31 -26.98
CA ARG A 203 25.00 31.12 -27.75
C ARG A 203 26.28 31.37 -26.95
N GLU A 204 26.17 31.77 -25.69
CA GLU A 204 27.32 32.01 -24.80
C GLU A 204 28.22 30.77 -24.67
N LYS A 205 27.62 29.57 -24.67
CA LYS A 205 28.36 28.30 -24.64
C LYS A 205 28.72 27.73 -26.02
N SER A 206 28.42 28.45 -27.11
CA SER A 206 28.65 28.00 -28.49
C SER A 206 28.03 26.62 -28.80
N LEU A 207 26.87 26.33 -28.21
CA LEU A 207 26.13 25.09 -28.43
C LEU A 207 25.16 25.22 -29.61
N GLN A 208 24.82 24.10 -30.25
CA GLN A 208 23.76 24.06 -31.26
C GLN A 208 22.46 23.53 -30.65
N LEU A 209 21.39 24.33 -30.77
CA LEU A 209 20.03 23.92 -30.37
C LEU A 209 19.19 23.67 -31.62
N ARG A 210 18.72 22.42 -31.79
CA ARG A 210 17.85 22.03 -32.90
C ARG A 210 16.48 21.63 -32.37
N VAL A 211 15.44 22.29 -32.87
CA VAL A 211 14.06 21.93 -32.53
C VAL A 211 13.45 21.07 -33.63
N VAL A 212 12.96 19.89 -33.29
CA VAL A 212 12.24 18.98 -34.19
C VAL A 212 10.88 18.70 -33.58
N ALA A 213 9.84 19.36 -34.08
CA ALA A 213 8.49 19.23 -33.57
C ALA A 213 7.48 19.17 -34.74
N PRO A 214 6.43 18.32 -34.67
CA PRO A 214 5.33 18.33 -35.63
C PRO A 214 4.55 19.65 -35.57
N ALA A 215 4.08 20.14 -36.72
CA ALA A 215 3.56 21.51 -36.85
C ALA A 215 2.24 21.78 -36.09
N VAL A 216 1.38 20.77 -35.91
CA VAL A 216 0.03 20.97 -35.34
C VAL A 216 -0.32 19.85 -34.36
N ILE A 217 0.36 19.82 -33.22
CA ILE A 217 -0.02 18.95 -32.10
C ILE A 217 -0.41 19.82 -30.91
N ALA A 218 -1.58 19.52 -30.36
CA ALA A 218 -2.04 20.08 -29.10
C ALA A 218 -2.17 18.96 -28.06
N ILE A 219 -1.76 19.24 -26.83
CA ILE A 219 -1.83 18.32 -25.69
C ILE A 219 -2.67 18.92 -24.57
N ALA A 220 -3.21 18.06 -23.70
CA ALA A 220 -3.84 18.47 -22.45
C ALA A 220 -2.78 18.44 -21.35
N ALA A 221 -2.38 19.61 -20.85
CA ALA A 221 -1.38 19.74 -19.80
C ALA A 221 -1.57 21.04 -19.00
N ASP A 222 -0.86 21.17 -17.90
CA ASP A 222 -0.71 22.46 -17.20
C ASP A 222 0.42 23.26 -17.87
N PRO A 223 0.14 24.45 -18.44
CA PRO A 223 1.15 25.23 -19.18
C PRO A 223 2.35 25.65 -18.33
N ASP A 224 2.11 26.03 -17.08
CA ASP A 224 3.19 26.50 -16.20
C ASP A 224 4.10 25.35 -15.81
N LYS A 225 3.52 24.18 -15.52
CA LYS A 225 4.31 22.98 -15.21
C LYS A 225 5.07 22.48 -16.42
N LEU A 226 4.44 22.44 -17.60
CA LEU A 226 5.10 22.02 -18.83
C LEU A 226 6.30 22.93 -19.15
N ARG A 227 6.10 24.24 -19.10
CA ARG A 227 7.16 25.23 -19.30
C ARG A 227 8.31 25.03 -18.32
N GLN A 228 8.00 24.81 -17.05
CA GLN A 228 9.01 24.58 -16.02
C GLN A 228 9.80 23.29 -16.23
N ILE A 229 9.14 22.20 -16.65
CA ILE A 229 9.81 20.95 -17.02
C ILE A 229 10.78 21.20 -18.17
N LEU A 230 10.31 21.84 -19.25
CA LEU A 230 11.13 22.11 -20.44
C LEU A 230 12.33 23.02 -20.11
N ILE A 231 12.15 24.07 -19.32
CA ILE A 231 13.23 24.95 -18.86
C ILE A 231 14.26 24.14 -18.06
N ASN A 232 13.82 23.32 -17.11
CA ASN A 232 14.74 22.53 -16.27
C ASN A 232 15.57 21.54 -17.11
N LEU A 233 14.94 20.90 -18.09
CA LEU A 233 15.64 19.98 -19.00
C LEU A 233 16.65 20.72 -19.89
N LEU A 234 16.24 21.82 -20.53
CA LEU A 234 17.11 22.60 -21.42
C LEU A 234 18.26 23.28 -20.68
N THR A 235 18.00 23.87 -19.52
CA THR A 235 19.06 24.49 -18.70
C THR A 235 20.06 23.46 -18.19
N ASN A 236 19.61 22.24 -17.86
CA ASN A 236 20.52 21.12 -17.57
C ASN A 236 21.34 20.73 -18.80
N ALA A 237 20.73 20.62 -19.98
CA ALA A 237 21.43 20.29 -21.23
C ALA A 237 22.41 21.38 -21.68
N VAL A 238 22.17 22.65 -21.33
CA VAL A 238 23.15 23.72 -21.55
C VAL A 238 24.27 23.67 -20.51
N LYS A 239 23.95 23.25 -19.28
CA LYS A 239 24.93 23.18 -18.18
C LYS A 239 25.97 22.08 -18.39
N PHE A 240 25.52 20.88 -18.74
CA PHE A 240 26.32 19.64 -18.85
C PHE A 240 26.56 19.26 -20.31
#